data_AF-A0A3D2N0D6-F1
#
_entry.id   AF-A0A3D2N0D6-F1
#
_cell.length_a   1.000
_cell.length_b   1.000
_cell.length_c   1.000
_cell.angle_alpha   90.00
_cell.angle_beta   90.00
_cell.angle_gamma   90.00
#
_symmetry.space_group_name_H-M   'P 1'
#
loop_
_entity.id
_entity.type
_entity.pdbx_description
1 polymer ?
#
loop_
_entity_poly.entity_id
_entity_poly.type
_entity_poly.pdbx_seq_one_letter_code
_entity_poly.pdbx_strand_id
1 'polypeptide(L)'
;MLLSHQKKFLFVHIAKTGGTSIRAALQRHRWQDPYYLPMWVASKLSRLAHHEVAIKIPRHAKAITAKEMLPHPFFESLFKFAFVRNPWDLQVSSYHHIGRERPDLLLPDETFEAFLRRKLDPDRPWQYHIDTSITQQSDYLVDLQGHLIVDF
;
A
#
# COMPACT_ATOMS: atom_id res chain seq x y z
N MET A 1 -0.95 5.07 0.41
CA MET A 1 -0.42 5.83 1.55
C MET A 1 -1.45 6.85 2.00
N LEU A 2 -1.23 7.48 3.15
CA LEU A 2 -1.97 8.66 3.60
C LEU A 2 -0.95 9.72 4.00
N LEU A 3 -0.95 10.84 3.29
CA LEU A 3 -0.10 12.00 3.56
C LEU A 3 -0.97 13.10 4.19
N SER A 4 -0.48 13.72 5.26
CA SER A 4 -1.05 14.95 5.80
C SER A 4 0.02 16.03 5.88
N HIS A 5 -0.20 17.13 5.19
CA HIS A 5 0.63 18.33 5.22
C HIS A 5 0.42 19.10 6.52
N GLN A 6 -0.82 19.17 7.01
CA GLN A 6 -1.15 19.91 8.24
C GLN A 6 -0.52 19.27 9.48
N LYS A 7 -0.59 17.93 9.59
CA LYS A 7 -0.06 17.18 10.73
C LYS A 7 1.34 16.61 10.49
N LYS A 8 1.92 16.88 9.32
CA LYS A 8 3.26 16.44 8.90
C LYS A 8 3.50 14.95 9.16
N PHE A 9 2.63 14.10 8.63
CA PHE A 9 2.86 12.65 8.70
C PHE A 9 2.64 11.96 7.35
N LEU A 10 3.32 10.82 7.18
CA LEU A 10 3.17 9.91 6.06
C LEU A 10 2.93 8.48 6.56
N PHE A 11 1.72 7.97 6.34
CA PHE A 11 1.41 6.57 6.58
C PHE A 11 1.70 5.73 5.31
N VAL A 12 2.71 4.86 5.40
CA VAL A 12 3.08 3.86 4.39
C VAL A 12 2.13 2.67 4.50
N HIS A 13 1.22 2.55 3.53
CA HIS A 13 0.16 1.54 3.59
C HIS A 13 0.58 0.24 2.90
N ILE A 14 1.20 -0.66 3.67
CA ILE A 14 1.47 -2.04 3.26
C ILE A 14 0.15 -2.82 3.16
N ALA A 15 0.02 -3.70 2.19
CA ALA A 15 -1.21 -4.47 2.01
C ALA A 15 -1.38 -5.52 3.11
N LYS A 16 -2.64 -5.74 3.55
CA LYS A 16 -3.02 -6.78 4.54
C LYS A 16 -2.43 -6.60 5.95
N THR A 17 -1.93 -5.42 6.29
CA THR A 17 -1.40 -5.08 7.62
C THR A 17 -2.35 -4.20 8.45
N GLY A 18 -3.66 -4.26 8.19
CA GLY A 18 -4.65 -3.46 8.93
C GLY A 18 -4.72 -1.98 8.51
N GLY A 19 -4.04 -1.59 7.42
CA GLY A 19 -3.97 -0.19 7.02
C GLY A 19 -5.30 0.45 6.61
N THR A 20 -6.33 -0.33 6.28
CA THR A 20 -7.70 0.21 6.11
C THR A 20 -8.24 0.81 7.41
N SER A 21 -8.02 0.14 8.55
CA SER A 21 -8.44 0.62 9.87
C SER A 21 -7.70 1.89 10.27
N ILE A 22 -6.38 1.94 10.05
CA ILE A 22 -5.57 3.13 10.28
C ILE A 22 -6.06 4.31 9.43
N ARG A 23 -6.36 4.06 8.16
CA ARG A 23 -6.90 5.11 7.27
C ARG A 23 -8.26 5.62 7.72
N ALA A 24 -9.13 4.75 8.22
CA ALA A 24 -10.43 5.15 8.76
C ALA A 24 -10.25 6.01 10.01
N ALA A 25 -9.37 5.60 10.94
CA ALA A 25 -9.06 6.37 12.14
C ALA A 25 -8.46 7.76 11.83
N LEU A 26 -7.58 7.84 10.82
CA LEU A 26 -6.92 9.09 10.42
C LEU A 26 -7.68 9.88 9.35
N GLN A 27 -8.88 9.45 8.96
CA GLN A 27 -9.65 10.07 7.88
C GLN A 27 -9.97 11.54 8.17
N ARG A 28 -10.21 11.88 9.44
CA ARG A 28 -10.50 13.26 9.87
C ARG A 28 -9.37 14.22 9.50
N HIS A 29 -8.11 13.82 9.71
CA HIS A 29 -6.95 14.64 9.37
C HIS A 29 -6.75 14.81 7.87
N ARG A 30 -7.19 13.83 7.07
CA ARG A 30 -7.20 13.96 5.62
C ARG A 30 -8.15 15.07 5.14
N TRP A 31 -9.31 15.20 5.78
CA TRP A 31 -10.34 16.16 5.37
C TRP A 31 -10.01 17.59 5.81
N GLN A 32 -9.27 17.71 6.92
CA GLN A 32 -8.77 18.98 7.43
C GLN A 32 -7.51 19.47 6.69
N ASP A 33 -6.95 18.65 5.79
CA ASP A 33 -5.73 19.00 5.07
C ASP A 33 -5.99 20.13 4.07
N PRO A 34 -5.16 21.19 4.03
CA PRO A 34 -5.35 22.32 3.12
C PRO A 34 -5.29 21.88 1.64
N TYR A 35 -4.58 20.79 1.33
CA TYR A 35 -4.46 20.27 -0.03
C TYR A 35 -5.47 19.15 -0.33
N TYR A 36 -6.49 18.96 0.52
CA TYR A 36 -7.51 17.92 0.31
C TYR A 36 -8.17 18.02 -1.07
N LEU A 37 -8.61 19.22 -1.48
CA LEU A 37 -9.30 19.43 -2.75
C LEU A 37 -8.39 19.14 -3.97
N PRO A 38 -7.16 19.72 -4.07
CA PRO A 38 -6.20 19.33 -5.10
C PRO A 38 -5.92 17.82 -5.14
N MET A 39 -5.67 17.19 -3.99
CA MET A 39 -5.43 15.74 -3.90
C MET A 39 -6.64 14.92 -4.36
N TRP A 40 -7.86 15.39 -4.07
CA TRP A 40 -9.09 14.74 -4.52
C TRP A 40 -9.26 14.83 -6.04
N VAL A 41 -9.02 16.01 -6.63
CA VAL A 41 -9.05 16.20 -8.10
C VAL A 41 -7.99 15.31 -8.77
N ALA A 42 -6.76 15.32 -8.29
CA ALA A 42 -5.70 14.45 -8.79
C ALA A 42 -6.09 12.97 -8.69
N SER A 43 -6.77 12.56 -7.60
CA SER A 43 -7.25 11.18 -7.50
C SER A 43 -8.33 10.83 -8.53
N LYS A 44 -9.18 11.79 -8.93
CA LYS A 44 -10.21 11.60 -9.95
C LYS A 44 -9.62 11.55 -11.35
N LEU A 45 -8.73 12.48 -11.69
CA LEU A 45 -8.01 12.52 -12.97
C LEU A 45 -7.19 11.25 -13.18
N SER A 46 -6.48 10.81 -12.14
CA SER A 46 -5.69 9.57 -12.19
C SER A 46 -6.57 8.37 -12.49
N ARG A 47 -7.79 8.32 -11.95
CA ARG A 47 -8.74 7.22 -12.23
C ARG A 47 -9.31 7.31 -13.65
N LEU A 48 -9.55 8.52 -14.16
CA LEU A 48 -10.06 8.73 -15.51
C LEU A 48 -9.05 8.26 -16.56
N ALA A 49 -7.77 8.53 -16.34
CA ALA A 49 -6.69 8.11 -17.23
C ALA A 49 -6.10 6.73 -16.86
N HIS A 50 -6.90 5.81 -16.30
CA HIS A 50 -6.48 4.44 -15.96
C HIS A 50 -5.17 4.31 -15.16
N HIS A 51 -4.84 5.34 -14.36
CA HIS A 51 -3.60 5.48 -13.62
C HIS A 51 -2.30 5.66 -14.45
N GLU A 52 -2.40 5.85 -15.76
CA GLU A 52 -1.25 5.96 -16.69
C GLU A 52 -0.47 7.27 -16.54
N VAL A 53 -1.14 8.34 -16.13
CA VAL A 53 -0.54 9.70 -15.99
C VAL A 53 0.31 9.89 -14.73
N ALA A 54 0.41 8.89 -13.85
CA ALA A 54 1.27 8.88 -12.65
C ALA A 54 1.18 10.11 -11.68
N ILE A 55 0.08 10.88 -11.71
CA ILE A 55 -0.06 12.15 -10.95
C ILE A 55 -0.21 12.01 -9.43
N LYS A 56 -0.24 10.79 -8.87
CA LYS A 56 -0.42 10.57 -7.44
C LYS A 56 0.39 9.38 -6.97
N ILE A 57 0.82 9.45 -5.71
CA ILE A 57 1.47 8.32 -5.05
C ILE A 57 0.46 7.16 -4.89
N PRO A 58 0.76 5.95 -5.39
CA PRO A 58 -0.14 4.80 -5.28
C PRO A 58 -0.48 4.40 -3.84
N ARG A 59 -1.59 3.67 -3.67
CA ARG A 59 -2.06 3.27 -2.34
C ARG A 59 -1.05 2.38 -1.61
N HIS A 60 -0.46 1.43 -2.32
CA HIS A 60 0.49 0.46 -1.78
C HIS A 60 1.88 0.70 -2.40
N ALA A 61 2.26 1.97 -2.55
CA ALA A 61 3.62 2.33 -2.95
C ALA A 61 4.60 2.09 -1.79
N LYS A 62 5.87 1.89 -2.13
CA LYS A 62 6.99 1.85 -1.18
C LYS A 62 7.30 3.26 -0.67
N ALA A 63 7.88 3.37 0.52
CA ALA A 63 8.29 4.64 1.13
C ALA A 63 9.21 5.45 0.21
N ILE A 64 10.08 4.77 -0.53
CA ILE A 64 10.98 5.42 -1.49
C ILE A 64 10.23 6.19 -2.59
N THR A 65 9.06 5.72 -3.03
CA THR A 65 8.24 6.46 -4.00
C THR A 65 7.86 7.83 -3.46
N ALA A 66 7.56 7.95 -2.17
CA ALA A 66 7.29 9.24 -1.55
C ALA A 66 8.57 10.08 -1.38
N LYS A 67 9.71 9.46 -1.05
CA LYS A 67 11.02 10.12 -0.95
C LYS A 67 11.42 10.78 -2.27
N GLU A 68 11.22 10.10 -3.39
CA GLU A 68 11.59 10.58 -4.73
C GLU A 68 10.57 11.58 -5.33
N MET A 69 9.28 11.47 -4.98
CA MET A 69 8.24 12.35 -5.52
C MET A 69 8.05 13.65 -4.73
N LEU A 70 8.42 13.68 -3.45
CA LEU A 70 8.22 14.85 -2.59
C LEU A 70 9.48 15.71 -2.50
N PRO A 71 9.35 17.04 -2.27
CA PRO A 71 10.51 17.87 -1.98
C PRO A 71 11.27 17.34 -0.77
N HIS A 72 12.59 17.17 -0.91
CA HIS A 72 13.43 16.54 0.11
C HIS A 72 13.27 17.17 1.52
N PRO A 73 13.30 18.51 1.70
CA PRO A 73 13.10 19.12 3.03
C PRO A 73 11.72 18.84 3.61
N PHE A 74 10.70 18.72 2.76
CA PHE A 74 9.36 18.38 3.21
C PHE A 74 9.30 16.93 3.67
N PHE A 75 9.84 15.99 2.89
CA PHE A 75 9.88 14.57 3.26
C PHE A 75 10.59 14.38 4.62
N GLU A 76 11.76 15.00 4.83
CA GLU A 76 12.48 14.95 6.10
C GLU A 76 11.68 15.51 7.28
N SER A 77 10.79 16.47 7.04
CA SER A 77 9.93 17.04 8.09
C SER A 77 8.72 16.17 8.49
N LEU A 78 8.45 15.07 7.76
CA LEU A 78 7.30 14.19 8.02
C LEU A 78 7.65 13.13 9.04
N PHE A 79 6.73 12.87 9.98
CA PHE A 79 6.71 11.62 10.73
C PHE A 79 6.16 10.49 9.86
N LYS A 80 7.00 9.56 9.46
CA LYS A 80 6.69 8.47 8.53
C LYS A 80 6.52 7.19 9.32
N PHE A 81 5.40 6.50 9.11
CA PHE A 81 5.17 5.25 9.83
C PHE A 81 4.45 4.20 8.98
N ALA A 82 4.63 2.95 9.37
CA ALA A 82 4.00 1.78 8.77
C ALA A 82 3.53 0.81 9.85
N PHE A 83 2.72 -0.16 9.44
CA PHE A 83 2.46 -1.34 10.26
C PHE A 83 2.79 -2.56 9.43
N VAL A 84 3.51 -3.48 10.05
CA VAL A 84 3.82 -4.81 9.51
C VAL A 84 3.00 -5.86 10.22
N ARG A 85 2.87 -7.03 9.61
CA ARG A 85 2.19 -8.20 10.17
C ARG A 85 3.09 -9.41 10.10
N ASN A 86 2.88 -10.40 10.98
CA ASN A 86 3.48 -11.72 10.81
C ASN A 86 3.26 -12.22 9.36
N PRO A 87 4.30 -12.65 8.63
CA PRO A 87 4.17 -13.08 7.24
C PRO A 87 3.14 -14.20 7.02
N TRP A 88 3.04 -15.16 7.94
CA TRP A 88 2.06 -16.26 7.85
C TRP A 88 0.63 -15.75 7.99
N ASP A 89 0.37 -14.93 9.01
CA ASP A 89 -0.95 -14.33 9.23
C ASP A 89 -1.38 -13.43 8.05
N LEU A 90 -0.41 -12.77 7.42
CA LEU A 90 -0.63 -11.97 6.22
C LEU A 90 -1.10 -12.84 5.06
N GLN A 91 -0.50 -14.02 4.86
CA GLN A 91 -0.92 -14.96 3.83
C GLN A 91 -2.31 -15.54 4.11
N VAL A 92 -2.59 -15.95 5.35
CA VAL A 92 -3.93 -16.42 5.76
C VAL A 92 -4.97 -15.33 5.50
N SER A 93 -4.67 -14.08 5.89
CA SER A 93 -5.55 -12.94 5.63
C SER A 93 -5.73 -12.66 4.13
N SER A 94 -4.70 -12.88 3.31
CA SER A 94 -4.79 -12.75 1.86
C SER A 94 -5.75 -13.77 1.27
N TYR A 95 -5.61 -15.05 1.65
CA TYR A 95 -6.45 -16.14 1.16
C TYR A 95 -7.93 -15.91 1.43
N HIS A 96 -8.30 -15.67 2.70
CA HIS A 96 -9.69 -15.43 3.07
C HIS A 96 -10.26 -14.14 2.45
N HIS A 97 -9.43 -13.10 2.29
CA HIS A 97 -9.89 -11.88 1.65
C HIS A 97 -10.15 -12.08 0.15
N ILE A 98 -9.31 -12.83 -0.56
CA ILE A 98 -9.54 -13.14 -1.97
C ILE A 98 -10.81 -13.97 -2.11
N GLY A 99 -10.99 -15.03 -1.29
CA GLY A 99 -12.22 -15.84 -1.32
C GLY A 99 -13.49 -15.04 -1.06
N ARG A 100 -13.42 -13.99 -0.23
CA ARG A 100 -14.58 -13.13 0.06
C ARG A 100 -14.85 -12.09 -1.03
N GLU A 101 -13.82 -11.37 -1.47
CA GLU A 101 -14.00 -10.21 -2.35
C GLU A 101 -13.93 -10.56 -3.83
N ARG A 102 -13.18 -11.61 -4.18
CA ARG A 102 -12.85 -12.04 -5.55
C ARG A 102 -12.76 -13.57 -5.62
N PRO A 103 -13.86 -14.28 -5.34
CA PRO A 103 -13.88 -15.75 -5.39
C PRO A 103 -13.49 -16.30 -6.76
N ASP A 104 -13.67 -15.52 -7.83
CA ASP A 104 -13.25 -15.82 -9.21
C ASP A 104 -11.73 -16.04 -9.36
N LEU A 105 -10.92 -15.58 -8.41
CA LEU A 105 -9.46 -15.74 -8.43
C LEU A 105 -8.95 -16.96 -7.65
N LEU A 106 -9.85 -17.67 -6.95
CA LEU A 106 -9.56 -18.96 -6.33
C LEU A 106 -9.93 -20.08 -7.31
N LEU A 107 -9.11 -21.12 -7.35
CA LEU A 107 -9.45 -22.32 -8.10
C LEU A 107 -10.54 -23.10 -7.33
N PRO A 108 -11.38 -23.90 -8.02
CA PRO A 108 -12.34 -24.78 -7.36
C PRO A 108 -11.64 -25.67 -6.33
N ASP A 109 -12.20 -25.73 -5.12
CA ASP A 109 -11.71 -26.53 -3.98
C ASP A 109 -10.24 -26.26 -3.60
N GLU A 110 -9.72 -25.07 -3.91
CA GLU A 110 -8.34 -24.71 -3.62
C GLU A 110 -8.09 -24.53 -2.12
N THR A 111 -7.27 -25.42 -1.56
CA THR A 111 -6.83 -25.32 -0.17
C THR A 111 -5.88 -24.13 0.04
N PHE A 112 -5.72 -23.69 1.28
CA PHE A 112 -4.76 -22.62 1.61
C PHE A 112 -3.32 -22.94 1.17
N GLU A 113 -2.89 -24.21 1.32
CA GLU A 113 -1.57 -24.64 0.89
C GLU A 113 -1.42 -24.59 -0.64
N ALA A 114 -2.40 -25.12 -1.38
CA ALA A 114 -2.40 -25.09 -2.84
C ALA A 114 -2.40 -23.64 -3.35
N PHE A 115 -3.21 -22.77 -2.73
CA PHE A 115 -3.21 -21.35 -3.00
C PHE A 115 -1.85 -20.70 -2.77
N LEU A 116 -1.17 -21.02 -1.66
CA LEU A 116 0.16 -20.47 -1.37
C LEU A 116 1.20 -20.90 -2.39
N ARG A 117 1.21 -22.18 -2.78
CA ARG A 117 2.14 -22.71 -3.78
C ARG A 117 1.94 -22.00 -5.13
N ARG A 118 0.70 -21.89 -5.59
CA ARG A 118 0.36 -21.13 -6.80
C ARG A 118 0.63 -19.63 -6.64
N LYS A 119 0.46 -19.09 -5.44
CA LYS A 119 0.67 -17.66 -5.17
C LYS A 119 2.11 -17.25 -5.34
N LEU A 120 3.02 -18.08 -4.84
CA LEU A 120 4.46 -17.82 -4.82
C LEU A 120 5.20 -18.42 -6.02
N ASP A 121 4.46 -19.02 -6.96
CA ASP A 121 5.01 -19.51 -8.23
C ASP A 121 5.50 -18.33 -9.09
N PRO A 122 6.82 -18.26 -9.40
CA PRO A 122 7.40 -17.18 -10.18
C PRO A 122 6.93 -17.17 -11.64
N ASP A 123 6.45 -18.29 -12.18
CA ASP A 123 6.03 -18.42 -13.58
C ASP A 123 4.56 -18.03 -13.79
N ARG A 124 3.82 -17.76 -12.70
CA ARG A 124 2.43 -17.35 -12.79
C ARG A 124 2.29 -15.96 -13.43
N PRO A 125 1.30 -15.74 -14.32
CA PRO A 125 0.98 -14.39 -14.77
C PRO A 125 0.66 -13.45 -13.62
N TRP A 126 1.07 -12.20 -13.76
CA TRP A 126 0.83 -11.17 -12.77
C TRP A 126 -0.67 -10.91 -12.60
N GLN A 127 -1.11 -10.89 -11.34
CA GLN A 127 -2.45 -10.62 -10.91
C GLN A 127 -2.42 -9.65 -9.72
N TYR A 128 -2.86 -8.42 -9.96
CA TYR A 128 -2.83 -7.32 -8.99
C TYR A 128 -3.23 -7.70 -7.54
N HIS A 129 -4.40 -8.31 -7.34
CA HIS A 129 -4.94 -8.65 -6.03
C HIS A 129 -4.12 -9.72 -5.29
N ILE A 130 -3.51 -10.65 -6.02
CA ILE A 130 -2.69 -11.70 -5.42
C ILE A 130 -1.28 -11.18 -5.17
N ASP A 131 -0.68 -10.53 -6.16
CA ASP A 131 0.71 -10.05 -6.15
C ASP A 131 0.96 -8.89 -5.18
N THR A 132 -0.06 -8.07 -4.90
CA THR A 132 0.04 -6.92 -3.96
C THR A 132 0.48 -7.33 -2.54
N SER A 133 0.43 -8.62 -2.19
CA SER A 133 0.80 -9.14 -0.86
C SER A 133 1.89 -10.22 -0.90
N ILE A 134 2.66 -10.29 -2.00
CA ILE A 134 3.83 -11.16 -2.13
C ILE A 134 5.10 -10.41 -1.73
N THR A 135 5.19 -9.12 -2.06
CA THR A 135 6.36 -8.30 -1.76
C THR A 135 6.70 -8.30 -0.27
N GLN A 136 7.99 -8.45 0.04
CA GLN A 136 8.48 -8.43 1.40
C GLN A 136 8.19 -7.09 2.07
N GLN A 137 7.68 -7.12 3.30
CA GLN A 137 7.22 -5.91 3.98
C GLN A 137 8.36 -4.93 4.28
N SER A 138 9.59 -5.43 4.53
CA SER A 138 10.78 -4.59 4.71
C SER A 138 11.09 -3.74 3.48
N ASP A 139 10.83 -4.26 2.29
CA ASP A 139 11.14 -3.57 1.02
C ASP A 139 10.26 -2.33 0.80
N TYR A 140 9.18 -2.20 1.56
CA TYR A 140 8.36 -0.98 1.56
C TYR A 140 8.99 0.15 2.37
N LEU A 141 9.95 -0.16 3.24
CA LEU A 141 10.41 0.74 4.30
C LEU A 141 11.85 1.20 4.12
N VAL A 142 12.56 0.63 3.14
CA VAL A 142 13.95 0.96 2.85
C VAL A 142 14.11 1.74 1.54
N ASP A 143 15.22 2.45 1.40
CA ASP A 143 15.66 3.02 0.12
C ASP A 143 16.41 1.99 -0.77
N LEU A 144 16.95 2.44 -1.91
CA LEU A 144 17.68 1.57 -2.84
C LEU A 144 18.99 1.03 -2.26
N GLN A 145 19.48 1.62 -1.17
CA GLN A 145 20.69 1.22 -0.47
C GLN A 145 20.38 0.35 0.76
N GLY A 146 19.09 0.09 1.04
CA GLY A 146 18.66 -0.72 2.18
C GLY A 146 18.58 0.06 3.49
N HIS A 147 18.73 1.38 3.48
CA HIS A 147 18.56 2.18 4.69
C HIS A 147 17.08 2.33 5.03
N LEU A 148 16.74 2.17 6.31
CA LEU A 148 15.39 2.44 6.80
C LEU A 148 15.07 3.93 6.65
N ILE A 149 13.96 4.24 5.97
CA ILE A 149 13.52 5.62 5.66
C ILE A 149 12.15 5.95 6.26
N VAL A 150 11.75 5.20 7.30
CA VAL A 150 10.55 5.44 8.09
C VAL A 150 10.91 5.53 9.57
N ASP A 151 10.13 6.27 10.34
CA ASP A 151 10.39 6.53 11.75
C ASP A 151 9.75 5.49 12.68
N PHE A 152 8.69 4.79 12.23
CA PHE A 152 7.98 3.76 12.98
C PHE A 152 7.38 2.65 12.11
#